data_AF-A0A5M4D693-F1
#
_entry.id   AF-A0A5M4D693-F1
#
_cell.length_a   1.000
_cell.length_b   1.000
_cell.length_c   1.000
_cell.angle_alpha   90.00
_cell.angle_beta   90.00
_cell.angle_gamma   90.00
#
_symmetry.space_group_name_H-M   'P 1'
#
loop_
_entity.id
_entity.type
_entity.pdbx_description
1 polymer ?
#
loop_
_entity_poly.entity_id
_entity_poly.type
_entity_poly.pdbx_seq_one_letter_code
_entity_poly.pdbx_strand_id
1 'polypeptide(L)'
;MATTFVHEGAAIDFTPGADTPAGTVVVQGDLVGVTRVDLKAGQLGALAVQGVFDFPKATGAGTGFTVGALAYWDATNGVATKTASGNKLIGKVVRDAADADASVRARLMQ
;
A
#
# COMPACT_ATOMS: atom_id res chain seq x y z
N MET A 1 -17.72 -8.25 27.74
CA MET A 1 -17.50 -7.00 26.98
C MET A 1 -18.07 -7.19 25.59
N ALA A 2 -18.92 -6.28 25.13
CA ALA A 2 -19.53 -6.36 23.80
C ALA A 2 -18.72 -5.48 22.83
N THR A 3 -18.48 -5.98 21.62
CA THR A 3 -17.87 -5.20 20.54
C THR A 3 -18.94 -4.37 19.84
N THR A 4 -18.60 -3.14 19.47
CA THR A 4 -19.46 -2.26 18.68
C THR A 4 -18.91 -2.14 17.27
N PHE A 5 -19.79 -2.25 16.28
CA PHE A 5 -19.44 -1.99 14.90
C PHE A 5 -19.25 -0.48 14.70
N VAL A 6 -18.13 -0.07 14.09
CA VAL A 6 -17.82 1.34 13.81
C VAL A 6 -17.98 1.64 12.33
N HIS A 7 -17.29 0.89 11.45
CA HIS A 7 -17.38 1.01 10.00
C HIS A 7 -16.84 -0.25 9.30
N GLU A 8 -17.05 -0.37 7.99
CA GLU A 8 -16.62 -1.52 7.17
C GLU A 8 -15.09 -1.72 7.11
N GLY A 9 -14.29 -0.76 7.58
CA GLY A 9 -12.83 -0.85 7.56
C GLY A 9 -12.19 -0.60 6.20
N ALA A 10 -12.93 -0.18 5.18
CA ALA A 10 -12.36 0.08 3.85
C ALA A 10 -11.36 1.26 3.82
N ALA A 11 -11.62 2.26 4.67
CA ALA A 11 -10.72 3.37 4.91
C ALA A 11 -10.59 3.62 6.41
N ILE A 12 -9.38 3.93 6.87
CA ILE A 12 -9.07 4.23 8.27
C ILE A 12 -8.74 5.72 8.40
N ASP A 13 -9.28 6.37 9.43
CA ASP A 13 -8.99 7.76 9.73
C ASP A 13 -7.51 7.94 10.06
N PHE A 14 -6.89 8.94 9.42
CA PHE A 14 -5.49 9.26 9.60
C PHE A 14 -5.26 10.76 9.50
N THR A 15 -4.55 11.30 10.49
CA THR A 15 -4.07 12.68 10.47
C THR A 15 -2.58 12.66 10.16
N PRO A 16 -2.15 13.13 8.98
CA PRO A 16 -0.74 13.14 8.64
C PRO A 16 0.00 14.24 9.41
N GLY A 17 1.26 13.95 9.77
CA GLY A 17 2.15 14.94 10.38
C GLY A 17 2.74 15.94 9.37
N ALA A 18 2.71 15.61 8.08
CA ALA A 18 3.23 16.43 6.98
C ALA A 18 2.30 16.34 5.77
N ASP A 19 2.44 17.27 4.82
CA ASP A 19 1.66 17.24 3.59
C ASP A 19 1.92 15.93 2.83
N THR A 20 0.86 15.15 2.64
CA THR A 20 0.90 13.81 2.06
C THR A 20 0.03 13.81 0.80
N PRO A 21 0.62 13.83 -0.40
CA PRO A 21 -0.15 13.86 -1.64
C PRO A 21 -0.93 12.56 -1.85
N ALA A 22 -1.91 12.60 -2.75
CA ALA A 22 -2.68 11.43 -3.17
C ALA A 22 -1.77 10.34 -3.76
N GLY A 23 -2.10 9.08 -3.47
CA GLY A 23 -1.34 7.91 -3.91
C GLY A 23 -0.12 7.59 -3.04
N THR A 24 0.10 8.34 -1.95
CA THR A 24 1.20 8.06 -1.02
C THR A 24 0.86 6.84 -0.17
N VAL A 25 1.80 5.92 -0.08
CA VAL A 25 1.73 4.76 0.81
C VAL A 25 2.16 5.18 2.20
N VAL A 26 1.27 5.04 3.18
CA VAL A 26 1.51 5.33 4.59
C VAL A 26 1.54 4.02 5.35
N VAL A 27 2.58 3.84 6.16
CA VAL A 27 2.77 2.68 7.02
C VAL A 27 2.62 3.11 8.48
N GLN A 28 1.58 2.62 9.15
CA GLN A 28 1.35 2.79 10.58
C GLN A 28 1.61 1.47 11.32
N GLY A 29 2.86 1.24 11.72
CA GLY A 29 3.26 -0.05 12.30
C GLY A 29 3.21 -1.16 11.26
N ASP A 30 2.26 -2.09 11.40
CA ASP A 30 1.99 -3.12 10.39
C ASP A 30 0.82 -2.75 9.46
N LEU A 31 0.08 -1.68 9.77
CA LEU A 31 -1.02 -1.22 8.96
C LEU A 31 -0.51 -0.40 7.77
N VAL A 32 -0.69 -0.90 6.54
CA VAL A 32 -0.36 -0.16 5.31
C VAL A 32 -1.64 0.34 4.64
N GLY A 33 -1.67 1.65 4.37
CA GLY A 33 -2.77 2.29 3.66
C GLY A 33 -2.27 3.27 2.61
N VAL A 34 -3.15 3.62 1.66
CA VAL A 34 -2.83 4.55 0.57
C VAL A 34 -3.74 5.77 0.65
N THR A 35 -3.18 6.97 0.53
CA THR A 35 -3.98 8.20 0.46
C THR A 35 -4.75 8.26 -0.85
N ARG A 36 -6.06 8.49 -0.81
CA ARG A 36 -6.89 8.64 -2.04
C ARG A 36 -6.96 10.07 -2.55
N VAL A 37 -6.70 11.03 -1.66
CA VAL A 37 -6.75 12.47 -1.90
C VAL A 37 -5.53 13.11 -1.24
N ASP A 38 -5.21 14.33 -1.63
CA ASP A 38 -4.15 15.10 -0.97
C ASP A 38 -4.56 15.41 0.46
N LEU A 39 -3.72 15.02 1.42
CA LEU A 39 -3.91 15.30 2.83
C LEU A 39 -2.89 16.35 3.28
N LYS A 40 -3.37 17.49 3.79
CA LYS A 40 -2.50 18.50 4.40
C LYS A 40 -2.13 18.10 5.82
N ALA A 41 -0.96 18.53 6.27
CA ALA A 41 -0.51 18.33 7.64
C ALA A 41 -1.57 18.79 8.65
N GLY A 42 -1.88 17.94 9.63
CA GLY A 42 -2.83 18.24 10.71
C GLY A 42 -4.31 18.23 10.32
N GLN A 43 -4.67 17.90 9.07
CA GLN A 43 -6.05 17.73 8.64
C GLN A 43 -6.49 16.28 8.77
N LEU A 44 -7.73 16.04 9.21
CA LEU A 44 -8.28 14.69 9.24
C LEU A 44 -8.46 14.16 7.82
N GLY A 45 -7.77 13.06 7.52
CA GLY A 45 -7.84 12.36 6.27
C GLY A 45 -8.25 10.90 6.46
N ALA A 46 -8.29 10.17 5.35
CA ALA A 46 -8.55 8.74 5.36
C ALA A 46 -7.55 7.99 4.47
N LEU A 47 -7.03 6.88 4.99
CA LEU A 47 -6.19 5.94 4.25
C LEU A 47 -7.05 4.80 3.75
N ALA A 48 -6.99 4.52 2.46
CA ALA A 48 -7.58 3.29 1.91
C ALA A 48 -6.70 2.10 2.29
N VAL A 49 -7.28 1.18 3.07
CA VAL A 49 -6.65 -0.08 3.47
C VAL A 49 -7.24 -1.28 2.71
N GLN A 50 -8.29 -1.04 1.93
CA GLN A 50 -8.89 -2.00 1.01
C GLN A 50 -8.94 -1.40 -0.40
N GLY A 51 -8.75 -2.25 -1.40
CA GLY A 51 -8.82 -1.88 -2.81
C GLY A 51 -7.67 -2.45 -3.62
N VAL A 52 -7.65 -2.11 -4.90
CA VAL A 52 -6.58 -2.48 -5.83
C VAL A 52 -5.86 -1.20 -6.23
N PHE A 53 -4.55 -1.18 -6.02
CA PHE A 53 -3.70 -0.02 -6.31
C PHE A 53 -2.52 -0.44 -7.18
N ASP A 54 -2.06 0.49 -8.01
CA ASP A 54 -0.84 0.34 -8.78
C ASP A 54 0.31 0.93 -7.94
N PHE A 55 1.23 0.07 -7.49
CA PHE A 55 2.41 0.47 -6.72
C PHE A 55 3.62 0.58 -7.66
N PRO A 56 4.51 1.57 -7.46
CA PRO A 56 5.78 1.61 -8.18
C PRO A 56 6.61 0.36 -7.82
N LYS A 57 7.31 -0.22 -8.80
CA LYS A 57 8.26 -1.31 -8.55
C LYS A 57 9.59 -1.06 -9.25
N ALA A 58 10.66 -1.67 -8.76
CA ALA A 58 11.92 -1.69 -9.48
C ALA A 58 11.76 -2.42 -10.82
N THR A 59 12.44 -1.92 -11.85
CA THR A 59 12.61 -2.59 -13.14
C THR A 59 13.93 -3.34 -13.16
N GLY A 60 13.97 -4.51 -13.79
CA GLY A 60 15.19 -5.32 -13.90
C GLY A 60 14.93 -6.80 -13.82
N ALA A 61 15.92 -7.61 -14.19
CA ALA A 61 15.79 -9.06 -14.21
C ALA A 61 15.37 -9.60 -12.83
N GLY A 62 14.27 -10.35 -12.77
CA GLY A 62 13.76 -10.97 -11.54
C GLY A 62 12.87 -10.06 -10.68
N THR A 63 12.55 -8.85 -11.15
CA THR A 63 11.60 -7.94 -10.49
C THR A 63 10.15 -8.18 -10.91
N GLY A 64 9.92 -9.16 -11.78
CA GLY A 64 8.61 -9.55 -12.26
C GLY A 64 7.74 -10.16 -11.16
N PHE A 65 6.47 -9.80 -11.20
CA PHE A 65 5.43 -10.34 -10.33
C PHE A 65 4.44 -11.13 -11.17
N THR A 66 4.06 -12.29 -10.65
CA THR A 66 2.94 -13.07 -11.20
C THR A 66 1.69 -12.78 -10.38
N VAL A 67 0.51 -12.94 -10.99
CA VAL A 67 -0.77 -12.95 -10.29
C VAL A 67 -0.72 -13.89 -9.09
N GLY A 68 -1.26 -13.41 -7.97
CA GLY A 68 -1.30 -14.13 -6.69
C GLY A 68 -0.02 -14.05 -5.86
N ALA A 69 1.08 -13.53 -6.41
CA ALA A 69 2.32 -13.32 -5.65
C ALA A 69 2.10 -12.32 -4.51
N LEU A 70 2.77 -12.54 -3.38
CA LEU A 70 2.80 -11.57 -2.29
C LEU A 70 3.72 -10.41 -2.68
N ALA A 71 3.22 -9.20 -2.49
CA ALA A 71 3.99 -7.98 -2.64
C ALA A 71 4.16 -7.31 -1.28
N TYR A 72 5.36 -6.77 -1.07
CA TYR A 72 5.76 -6.08 0.15
C TYR A 72 6.18 -4.65 -0.20
N TRP A 73 5.93 -3.70 0.67
CA TRP A 73 6.35 -2.31 0.54
C TRP A 73 7.72 -2.11 1.17
N ASP A 74 8.66 -1.68 0.34
CA ASP A 74 9.94 -1.14 0.75
C ASP A 74 9.78 0.36 1.00
N ALA A 75 9.66 0.73 2.28
CA ALA A 75 9.50 2.12 2.69
C ALA A 75 10.79 2.94 2.51
N THR A 76 11.95 2.29 2.38
CA THR A 76 13.23 2.97 2.17
C THR A 76 13.37 3.43 0.73
N ASN A 77 13.04 2.56 -0.22
CA ASN A 77 13.14 2.86 -1.66
C ASN A 77 11.82 3.38 -2.26
N GLY A 78 10.70 3.28 -1.53
CA GLY A 78 9.39 3.70 -2.00
C GLY A 78 8.86 2.82 -3.15
N VAL A 79 9.12 1.51 -3.09
CA VAL A 79 8.74 0.57 -4.15
C VAL A 79 8.18 -0.74 -3.59
N ALA A 80 7.34 -1.39 -4.39
CA ALA A 80 6.90 -2.76 -4.15
C ALA A 80 8.02 -3.76 -4.49
N THR A 81 8.23 -4.72 -3.59
CA THR A 81 9.24 -5.77 -3.68
C THR A 81 8.67 -7.13 -3.30
N LYS A 82 9.37 -8.20 -3.69
CA LYS A 82 9.05 -9.59 -3.32
C LYS A 82 9.69 -9.99 -1.99
N THR A 83 10.59 -9.16 -1.49
CA THR A 83 11.34 -9.42 -0.25
C THR A 83 10.49 -9.13 0.97
N ALA A 84 10.20 -10.16 1.76
CA ALA A 84 9.44 -10.03 3.00
C ALA A 84 10.25 -9.45 4.17
N SER A 85 11.56 -9.77 4.24
CA SER A 85 12.39 -9.37 5.37
C SER A 85 12.53 -7.86 5.44
N GLY A 86 12.12 -7.26 6.57
CA GLY A 86 12.17 -5.82 6.81
C GLY A 86 11.08 -4.99 6.12
N ASN A 87 10.29 -5.58 5.22
CA ASN A 87 9.27 -4.89 4.44
C ASN A 87 7.86 -5.26 4.90
N LYS A 88 6.90 -4.35 4.69
CA LYS A 88 5.52 -4.56 5.14
C LYS A 88 4.68 -5.18 4.04
N LEU A 89 3.86 -6.16 4.38
CA LEU A 89 2.98 -6.80 3.40
C LEU A 89 1.95 -5.78 2.92
N ILE A 90 1.91 -5.51 1.61
CA ILE A 90 0.84 -4.70 1.02
C ILE A 90 -0.32 -5.59 0.57
N GLY A 91 -0.03 -6.78 0.06
CA GLY A 91 -1.06 -7.76 -0.28
C GLY A 91 -0.67 -8.62 -1.48
N LYS A 92 -1.65 -8.92 -2.33
CA LYS A 92 -1.49 -9.87 -3.45
C LYS A 92 -1.59 -9.19 -4.79
N VAL A 93 -0.69 -9.56 -5.69
CA VAL A 93 -0.68 -9.08 -7.07
C VAL A 93 -1.90 -9.63 -7.81
N VAL A 94 -2.61 -8.76 -8.53
CA VAL A 94 -3.83 -9.11 -9.27
C VAL A 94 -3.64 -9.09 -10.79
N ARG A 95 -2.48 -8.62 -11.26
CA ARG A 95 -2.11 -8.62 -12.68
C ARG A 95 -0.61 -8.90 -12.80
N ASP A 96 -0.23 -9.72 -13.77
CA ASP A 96 1.18 -9.96 -14.05
C ASP A 96 1.88 -8.64 -14.38
N ALA A 97 3.07 -8.46 -13.81
CA ALA A 97 3.96 -7.33 -14.08
C ALA A 97 5.31 -7.89 -14.54
N ALA A 98 5.71 -7.58 -15.76
CA ALA A 98 6.98 -8.00 -16.34
C ALA A 98 8.15 -7.28 -15.68
N ASP A 99 9.37 -7.78 -15.89
CA ASP A 99 10.61 -7.16 -15.40
C ASP A 99 10.78 -5.70 -15.89
N ALA A 100 10.21 -5.36 -17.03
CA ALA A 100 10.24 -4.01 -17.62
C ALA A 100 9.16 -3.06 -17.08
N ASP A 101 8.11 -3.59 -16.42
CA ASP A 101 7.04 -2.74 -15.89
C ASP A 101 7.52 -1.96 -14.67
N ALA A 102 7.29 -0.65 -14.66
CA ALA A 102 7.62 0.21 -13.52
C ALA A 102 6.54 0.23 -12.43
N SER A 103 5.45 -0.54 -12.61
CA SER A 103 4.36 -0.65 -11.64
C SER A 103 3.87 -2.08 -11.49
N VAL A 104 3.30 -2.38 -10.32
CA VAL A 104 2.62 -3.64 -10.03
C VAL A 104 1.26 -3.36 -9.43
N ARG A 105 0.24 -4.03 -9.96
CA ARG A 105 -1.12 -3.91 -9.46
C ARG A 105 -1.36 -4.92 -8.34
N ALA A 106 -1.55 -4.44 -7.12
CA ALA A 106 -1.80 -5.27 -5.96
C ALA A 106 -3.11 -4.92 -5.26
N ARG A 107 -3.83 -5.96 -4.83
CA ARG A 107 -4.94 -5.83 -3.89
C ARG A 107 -4.39 -5.71 -2.49
N LEU A 108 -4.75 -4.63 -1.80
CA LEU A 108 -4.40 -4.42 -0.40
C LEU A 108 -5.00 -5.53 0.48
N MET A 109 -4.18 -6.04 1.39
CA MET A 109 -4.54 -7.03 2.40
C MET A 109 -3.90 -6.61 3.72
N GLN A 110 -4.72 -6.03 4.59
CA GLN A 110 -4.39 -5.67 5.97
C GLN A 110 -4.96 -6.71 6.93
#